data_AF-A0A814P9C4-F1
#
_entry.id   AF-A0A814P9C4-F1
#
_cell.length_a   1.000
_cell.length_b   1.000
_cell.length_c   1.000
_cell.angle_alpha   90.00
_cell.angle_beta   90.00
_cell.angle_gamma   90.00
#
_symmetry.space_group_name_H-M   'P 1'
#
loop_
_entity.id
_entity.type
_entity.pdbx_description
1 polymer ?
#
loop_
_entity_poly.entity_id
_entity_poly.type
_entity_poly.pdbx_seq_one_letter_code
_entity_poly.pdbx_strand_id
1 'polypeptide(L)'
;MVFMKPESALRRAEELIDVGKKQRALETLFEVITSRRHRTWTKTHEPLMEKFLELCVELKKSQLAKDGLHQYKTISQTVSVKSLEDVIMKFLKLGEQRCSEARQAATNALVDIDDLEVIQTPESLLLSAVSGESQQDRTDRDMLAPWLKFVWESYKQCLDLLKNNNRVEKIYQEVAQMGFRFCQQYNRRPEFR
;
A
#
# COMPACT_ATOMS: atom_id res chain seq x y z
N MET A 1 -15.35 -22.92 -13.81
CA MET A 1 -14.87 -21.62 -13.26
C MET A 1 -15.51 -20.54 -14.12
N VAL A 2 -16.49 -19.81 -13.56
CA VAL A 2 -17.31 -18.85 -14.32
C VAL A 2 -16.47 -17.61 -14.60
N PHE A 3 -16.36 -17.26 -15.87
CA PHE A 3 -15.53 -16.17 -16.37
C PHE A 3 -16.26 -14.84 -16.18
N MET A 4 -15.72 -13.94 -15.36
CA MET A 4 -16.23 -12.58 -15.25
C MET A 4 -15.49 -11.63 -16.18
N LYS A 5 -16.24 -10.85 -16.96
CA LYS A 5 -15.70 -9.68 -17.65
C LYS A 5 -15.18 -8.67 -16.61
N PRO A 6 -14.16 -7.85 -16.94
CA PRO A 6 -13.62 -6.83 -16.03
C PRO A 6 -14.68 -5.96 -15.36
N GLU A 7 -15.69 -5.52 -16.12
CA GLU A 7 -16.82 -4.72 -15.61
C GLU A 7 -17.67 -5.47 -14.56
N SER A 8 -17.92 -6.77 -14.81
CA SER A 8 -18.68 -7.61 -13.90
C SER A 8 -17.90 -7.90 -12.61
N ALA A 9 -16.58 -8.08 -12.72
CA ALA A 9 -15.72 -8.29 -11.57
C ALA A 9 -15.60 -7.04 -10.70
N LEU A 10 -15.56 -5.85 -11.32
CA LEU A 10 -15.56 -4.59 -10.60
C LEU A 10 -16.85 -4.40 -9.80
N ARG A 11 -18.02 -4.58 -10.43
CA ARG A 11 -19.31 -4.53 -9.72
C ARG A 11 -19.40 -5.56 -8.60
N ARG A 12 -18.93 -6.79 -8.86
CA ARG A 12 -18.90 -7.86 -7.85
C ARG A 12 -18.00 -7.52 -6.67
N ALA A 13 -16.86 -6.88 -6.92
CA ALA A 13 -15.95 -6.44 -5.88
C ALA A 13 -16.59 -5.33 -5.03
N GLU A 14 -17.30 -4.38 -5.65
CA GLU A 14 -18.06 -3.33 -4.94
C GLU A 14 -19.13 -3.94 -4.03
N GLU A 15 -19.96 -4.85 -4.55
CA GLU A 15 -20.95 -5.59 -3.74
C GLU A 15 -20.31 -6.32 -2.55
N LEU A 16 -19.13 -6.91 -2.75
CA LEU A 16 -18.38 -7.60 -1.70
C LEU A 16 -17.79 -6.64 -0.67
N ILE A 17 -17.37 -5.45 -1.09
CA ILE A 17 -16.88 -4.38 -0.20
C ILE A 17 -18.03 -3.87 0.68
N ASP A 18 -19.22 -3.66 0.10
CA ASP A 18 -20.40 -3.17 0.82
C ASP A 18 -20.84 -4.12 1.94
N VAL A 19 -20.69 -5.43 1.75
CA VAL A 19 -20.94 -6.44 2.80
C VAL A 19 -19.72 -6.74 3.68
N GLY A 20 -18.66 -5.92 3.60
CA GLY A 20 -17.45 -6.02 4.43
C GLY A 20 -16.46 -7.12 4.03
N LYS A 21 -16.68 -7.85 2.93
CA LYS A 21 -15.86 -8.99 2.48
C LYS A 21 -14.69 -8.54 1.59
N LYS A 22 -13.86 -7.63 2.09
CA LYS A 22 -12.73 -7.02 1.37
C LYS A 22 -11.71 -8.02 0.82
N GLN A 23 -11.40 -9.08 1.58
CA GLN A 23 -10.49 -10.14 1.14
C GLN A 23 -11.02 -10.89 -0.09
N ARG A 24 -12.33 -11.20 -0.13
CA ARG A 24 -12.95 -11.85 -1.28
C ARG A 24 -13.07 -10.92 -2.48
N ALA A 25 -13.32 -9.63 -2.24
CA ALA A 25 -13.30 -8.62 -3.30
C ALA A 25 -11.92 -8.57 -3.95
N LEU A 26 -10.85 -8.56 -3.15
CA LEU A 26 -9.47 -8.57 -3.63
C LEU A 26 -9.17 -9.82 -4.47
N GLU A 27 -9.54 -11.01 -4.00
CA GLU A 27 -9.37 -12.27 -4.73
C GLU A 27 -10.10 -12.24 -6.08
N THR A 28 -11.34 -11.74 -6.11
CA THR A 28 -12.15 -11.62 -7.33
C THR A 28 -11.48 -10.73 -8.37
N LEU A 29 -10.91 -9.59 -7.95
CA LEU A 29 -10.19 -8.68 -8.85
C LEU A 29 -8.87 -9.30 -9.32
N PHE A 30 -8.15 -9.98 -8.44
CA PHE A 30 -6.87 -10.63 -8.75
C PHE A 30 -7.02 -11.74 -9.79
N GLU A 31 -8.09 -12.54 -9.73
CA GLU A 31 -8.39 -13.58 -10.73
C GLU A 31 -8.53 -12.99 -12.14
N VAL A 32 -9.15 -11.81 -12.27
CA VAL A 32 -9.31 -11.15 -13.57
C VAL A 32 -7.98 -10.59 -14.08
N ILE A 33 -7.20 -9.93 -13.21
CA ILE A 33 -5.89 -9.35 -13.57
C ILE A 33 -4.90 -10.44 -14.02
N THR A 34 -4.92 -11.60 -13.36
CA THR A 34 -4.01 -12.72 -13.66
C THR A 34 -4.50 -13.62 -14.81
N SER A 35 -5.74 -13.43 -15.27
CA SER A 35 -6.36 -14.26 -16.30
C SER A 35 -5.65 -14.13 -17.65
N ARG A 36 -5.20 -15.26 -18.20
CA ARG A 36 -4.52 -15.32 -19.51
C ARG A 36 -5.41 -14.97 -20.69
N ARG A 37 -6.74 -14.94 -20.51
CA ARG A 37 -7.72 -14.66 -21.58
C ARG A 37 -7.99 -13.16 -21.76
N HIS A 38 -7.67 -12.32 -20.78
CA HIS A 38 -7.82 -10.85 -20.83
C HIS A 38 -6.48 -10.13 -20.96
N ARG A 39 -5.68 -10.54 -21.96
CA ARG A 39 -4.38 -9.88 -22.22
C ARG A 39 -4.50 -8.59 -23.04
N THR A 40 -5.66 -8.30 -23.60
CA THR A 40 -5.89 -7.05 -24.33
C THR A 40 -6.38 -5.98 -23.36
N TRP A 41 -5.55 -4.97 -23.14
CA TRP A 41 -5.91 -3.83 -22.30
C TRP A 41 -7.17 -3.13 -22.84
N THR A 42 -8.07 -2.77 -21.93
CA THR A 42 -9.24 -1.92 -22.19
C THR A 42 -9.32 -0.86 -21.10
N LYS A 43 -10.04 0.24 -21.35
CA LYS A 43 -10.21 1.33 -20.37
C LYS A 43 -10.78 0.89 -19.02
N THR A 44 -11.50 -0.22 -18.97
CA THR A 44 -12.07 -0.78 -17.73
C THR A 44 -11.02 -1.47 -16.84
N HIS A 45 -9.83 -1.78 -17.36
CA HIS A 45 -8.76 -2.38 -16.56
C HIS A 45 -8.12 -1.39 -15.60
N GLU A 46 -8.10 -0.10 -15.94
CA GLU A 46 -7.54 0.95 -15.08
C GLU A 46 -8.32 1.11 -13.77
N PRO A 47 -9.65 1.38 -13.75
CA PRO A 47 -10.41 1.46 -12.50
C PRO A 47 -10.43 0.13 -11.74
N LEU A 48 -10.37 -1.01 -12.45
CA LEU A 48 -10.22 -2.33 -11.84
C LEU A 48 -8.91 -2.44 -11.07
N MET A 49 -7.80 -2.02 -11.69
CA MET A 49 -6.49 -2.05 -11.08
C MET A 49 -6.37 -1.05 -9.92
N GLU A 50 -6.97 0.13 -10.05
CA GLU A 50 -7.04 1.12 -8.96
C GLU A 50 -7.77 0.56 -7.75
N LYS A 51 -8.94 -0.06 -7.94
CA LYS A 51 -9.69 -0.70 -6.84
C LYS A 51 -8.95 -1.88 -6.23
N PHE A 52 -8.27 -2.68 -7.06
CA PHE A 52 -7.44 -3.78 -6.57
C PHE A 52 -6.30 -3.26 -5.67
N LEU A 53 -5.58 -2.22 -6.10
CA LEU A 53 -4.49 -1.64 -5.32
C LEU A 53 -4.98 -0.93 -4.06
N GLU A 54 -6.14 -0.28 -4.12
CA GLU A 54 -6.79 0.31 -2.94
C GLU A 54 -7.01 -0.74 -1.85
N LEU A 55 -7.57 -1.91 -2.21
CA LEU A 55 -7.74 -3.03 -1.30
C LEU A 55 -6.41 -3.62 -0.82
N CYS A 56 -5.39 -3.68 -1.68
CA CYS A 56 -4.05 -4.13 -1.28
C CYS A 56 -3.43 -3.20 -0.23
N VAL A 57 -3.60 -1.88 -0.35
CA VAL A 57 -3.13 -0.91 0.65
C VAL A 57 -3.88 -1.10 1.95
N GLU A 58 -5.21 -1.16 1.90
CA GLU A 58 -6.03 -1.30 3.10
C GLU A 58 -5.72 -2.58 3.89
N LEU A 59 -5.55 -3.70 3.18
CA LEU A 59 -5.23 -5.00 3.77
C LEU A 59 -3.72 -5.22 3.97
N LYS A 60 -2.88 -4.23 3.64
CA LYS A 60 -1.41 -4.27 3.71
C LYS A 60 -0.79 -5.48 2.96
N LYS A 61 -1.38 -5.88 1.83
CA LYS A 61 -0.97 -7.05 1.03
C LYS A 61 0.04 -6.66 -0.06
N SER A 62 1.25 -6.28 0.32
CA SER A 62 2.28 -5.81 -0.63
C SER A 62 2.67 -6.86 -1.69
N GLN A 63 2.78 -8.13 -1.31
CA GLN A 63 3.11 -9.20 -2.27
C GLN A 63 2.03 -9.36 -3.35
N LEU A 64 0.75 -9.27 -2.99
CA LEU A 64 -0.33 -9.33 -3.97
C LEU A 64 -0.34 -8.09 -4.88
N ALA A 65 -0.04 -6.92 -4.34
CA ALA A 65 0.11 -5.69 -5.13
C ALA A 65 1.23 -5.85 -6.18
N LYS A 66 2.40 -6.37 -5.77
CA LYS A 66 3.52 -6.69 -6.67
C LYS A 66 3.08 -7.63 -7.80
N ASP A 67 2.48 -8.76 -7.46
CA ASP A 67 2.09 -9.76 -8.44
C ASP A 67 1.05 -9.20 -9.43
N GLY A 68 0.06 -8.45 -8.93
CA GLY A 68 -0.93 -7.77 -9.75
C GLY A 68 -0.30 -6.73 -10.69
N LEU A 69 0.64 -5.91 -10.19
CA LEU A 69 1.35 -4.90 -10.99
C LEU A 69 2.23 -5.52 -12.08
N HIS A 70 2.87 -6.67 -11.82
CA HIS A 70 3.62 -7.39 -12.86
C HIS A 70 2.72 -7.85 -14.01
N GLN A 71 1.52 -8.35 -13.68
CA GLN A 71 0.56 -8.74 -14.70
C GLN A 71 -0.03 -7.52 -15.43
N TYR A 72 -0.37 -6.47 -14.69
CA TYR A 72 -0.90 -5.23 -15.27
C TYR A 72 0.10 -4.56 -16.20
N LYS A 73 1.39 -4.55 -15.85
CA LYS A 73 2.47 -4.10 -16.74
C LYS A 73 2.47 -4.88 -18.05
N THR A 74 2.38 -6.21 -17.98
CA THR A 74 2.36 -7.06 -19.18
C THR A 74 1.17 -6.75 -20.10
N ILE A 75 0.00 -6.47 -19.52
CA ILE A 75 -1.23 -6.16 -20.27
C ILE A 75 -1.18 -4.75 -20.88
N SER A 76 -0.69 -3.75 -20.12
CA SER A 76 -0.72 -2.34 -20.50
C SER A 76 0.46 -1.89 -21.38
N GLN A 77 1.60 -2.60 -21.35
CA GLN A 77 2.84 -2.20 -22.03
C GLN A 77 2.69 -1.96 -23.55
N THR A 78 1.77 -2.68 -24.20
CA THR A 78 1.56 -2.58 -25.65
C THR A 78 0.58 -1.48 -26.05
N VAL A 79 -0.34 -1.10 -25.17
CA VAL A 79 -1.47 -0.20 -25.51
C VAL A 79 -1.40 1.13 -24.77
N SER A 80 -1.12 1.12 -23.47
CA SER A 80 -1.16 2.32 -22.62
C SER A 80 -0.15 2.23 -21.49
N VAL A 81 1.09 2.62 -21.78
CA VAL A 81 2.15 2.77 -20.75
C VAL A 81 1.76 3.82 -19.72
N LYS A 82 1.05 4.87 -20.12
CA LYS A 82 0.60 5.95 -19.23
C LYS A 82 -0.37 5.46 -18.15
N SER A 83 -1.26 4.51 -18.49
CA SER A 83 -2.15 3.90 -17.49
C SER A 83 -1.36 3.17 -16.39
N LEU A 84 -0.24 2.52 -16.73
CA LEU A 84 0.65 1.93 -15.72
C LEU A 84 1.28 2.99 -14.82
N GLU A 85 1.69 4.12 -15.39
CA GLU A 85 2.27 5.24 -14.64
C GLU A 85 1.27 5.81 -13.64
N ASP A 86 0.06 6.12 -14.10
CA ASP A 86 -1.00 6.71 -13.29
C ASP A 86 -1.40 5.79 -12.13
N VAL A 87 -1.53 4.48 -12.39
CA VAL A 87 -1.87 3.46 -11.39
C VAL A 87 -0.77 3.31 -10.32
N ILE A 88 0.50 3.26 -10.72
CA ILE A 88 1.63 3.17 -9.77
C ILE A 88 1.67 4.43 -8.90
N MET A 89 1.51 5.60 -9.50
CA MET A 89 1.57 6.87 -8.78
C MET A 89 0.42 6.99 -7.77
N LYS A 90 -0.80 6.61 -8.16
CA LYS A 90 -1.95 6.56 -7.24
C LYS A 90 -1.73 5.57 -6.09
N PHE A 91 -1.19 4.39 -6.37
CA PHE A 91 -0.90 3.38 -5.36
C PHE A 91 0.10 3.86 -4.30
N LEU A 92 1.22 4.45 -4.72
CA LEU A 92 2.23 4.97 -3.81
C LEU A 92 1.70 6.15 -2.97
N LYS A 93 0.99 7.09 -3.61
CA LYS A 93 0.33 8.21 -2.90
C LYS A 93 -0.67 7.73 -1.86
N LEU A 94 -1.48 6.72 -2.19
CA LEU A 94 -2.44 6.15 -1.25
C LEU A 94 -1.73 5.47 -0.07
N GLY A 95 -0.64 4.74 -0.33
CA GLY A 95 0.19 4.16 0.72
C GLY A 95 0.78 5.22 1.66
N GLU A 96 1.33 6.31 1.12
CA GLU A 96 1.84 7.43 1.91
C GLU A 96 0.76 8.13 2.70
N GLN A 97 -0.42 8.35 2.11
CA GLN A 97 -1.55 8.95 2.79
C GLN A 97 -1.97 8.10 4.00
N ARG A 98 -2.12 6.78 3.83
CA ARG A 98 -2.44 5.88 4.95
C ARG A 98 -1.37 5.85 6.03
N CYS A 99 -0.10 5.95 5.62
CA CYS A 99 1.01 6.06 6.56
C CYS A 99 0.98 7.38 7.36
N SER A 100 0.62 8.49 6.71
CA SER A 100 0.45 9.79 7.35
C SER A 100 -0.74 9.79 8.32
N GLU A 101 -1.88 9.22 7.91
CA GLU A 101 -3.06 9.02 8.76
C GLU A 101 -2.70 8.17 10.00
N ALA A 102 -1.94 7.09 9.82
CA ALA A 102 -1.48 6.25 10.93
C ALA A 102 -0.54 7.00 11.89
N ARG A 103 0.33 7.88 11.38
CA ARG A 103 1.18 8.73 12.21
C ARG A 103 0.34 9.71 13.04
N GLN A 104 -0.64 10.36 12.44
CA GLN A 104 -1.55 11.27 13.16
C GLN A 104 -2.36 10.53 14.21
N ALA A 105 -2.87 9.34 13.89
CA ALA A 105 -3.57 8.49 14.85
C ALA A 105 -2.67 8.06 16.03
N ALA A 106 -1.41 7.71 15.77
CA ALA A 106 -0.43 7.40 16.81
C ALA A 106 -0.13 8.61 17.71
N THR A 107 0.03 9.80 17.14
CA THR A 107 0.21 11.04 17.91
C THR A 107 -1.01 11.37 18.76
N ASN A 108 -2.22 11.29 18.19
CA ASN A 108 -3.46 11.57 18.94
C ASN A 108 -3.66 10.58 20.08
N ALA A 109 -3.39 9.29 19.86
CA ALA A 109 -3.47 8.28 20.90
C ALA A 109 -2.55 8.59 22.09
N LEU A 110 -1.40 9.21 21.85
CA LEU A 110 -0.47 9.61 22.91
C LEU A 110 -0.93 10.87 23.65
N VAL A 111 -1.54 11.83 22.95
CA VAL A 111 -2.14 13.02 23.58
C VAL A 111 -3.33 12.62 24.46
N ASP A 112 -4.21 11.73 23.98
CA ASP A 112 -5.34 11.22 24.77
C ASP A 112 -4.87 10.47 26.04
N ILE A 113 -3.70 9.83 25.99
CA ILE A 113 -3.09 9.16 27.15
C ILE A 113 -2.46 10.18 28.11
N ASP A 114 -1.88 11.28 27.61
CA ASP A 114 -1.23 12.33 28.42
C ASP A 114 -2.26 13.24 29.11
N ASP A 115 -3.41 13.53 28.48
CA ASP A 115 -4.54 14.25 29.08
C ASP A 115 -5.23 13.46 30.21
N LEU A 116 -5.06 12.13 30.24
CA LEU A 116 -5.43 11.26 31.36
C LEU A 116 -4.31 11.23 32.40
N GLU A 117 -4.04 12.36 33.05
CA GLU A 117 -3.06 12.42 34.14
C GLU A 117 -3.36 11.39 35.26
N VAL A 118 -2.39 10.48 35.46
CA VAL A 118 -2.17 9.58 36.61
C VAL A 118 -3.08 8.35 36.72
N ILE A 119 -2.69 7.29 36.00
CA ILE A 119 -2.42 6.02 36.68
C ILE A 119 -1.07 5.52 36.15
N GLN A 120 0.00 5.72 36.93
CA GLN A 120 1.17 4.86 36.82
C GLN A 120 0.69 3.44 37.16
N THR A 121 0.17 2.73 36.17
CA THR A 121 -0.19 1.33 36.38
C THR A 121 1.10 0.59 36.71
N PRO A 122 1.09 -0.33 37.68
CA PRO A 122 2.27 -1.09 38.04
C PRO A 122 2.88 -1.81 36.82
N GLU A 123 2.07 -2.15 35.83
CA GLU A 123 2.49 -2.68 34.53
C GLU A 123 3.32 -1.67 33.71
N SER A 124 2.91 -0.40 33.62
CA SER A 124 3.68 0.65 32.92
C SER A 124 5.02 0.91 33.60
N LEU A 125 5.03 0.98 34.94
CA LEU A 125 6.23 1.18 35.74
C LEU A 125 7.22 0.02 35.54
N LEU A 126 6.76 -1.24 35.62
CA LEU A 126 7.58 -2.42 35.37
C LEU A 126 8.12 -2.44 33.94
N LEU A 127 7.30 -2.09 32.95
CA LEU A 127 7.73 -2.05 31.56
C LEU A 127 8.79 -0.96 31.31
N SER A 128 8.68 0.22 31.93
CA SER A 128 9.70 1.28 31.85
C SER A 128 11.02 0.92 32.55
N ALA A 129 10.97 0.09 33.61
CA ALA A 129 12.15 -0.35 34.34
C ALA A 129 12.94 -1.44 33.58
N VAL A 130 12.28 -2.24 32.75
CA VAL A 130 12.87 -3.36 32.00
C VAL A 130 13.21 -2.97 30.56
N SER A 131 12.36 -2.17 29.92
CA SER A 131 12.57 -1.65 28.56
C SER A 131 12.77 -0.13 28.66
N GLY A 132 13.94 0.38 28.31
CA GLY A 132 14.18 1.83 28.19
C GLY A 132 13.42 2.49 27.03
N GLU A 133 12.37 1.85 26.52
CA GLU A 133 11.51 2.33 25.43
C GLU A 133 10.39 3.20 26.00
N SER A 134 10.20 4.37 25.40
CA SER A 134 9.10 5.26 25.78
C SER A 134 7.74 4.75 25.31
N GLN A 135 6.65 5.24 25.90
CA GLN A 135 5.28 4.94 25.47
C GLN A 135 5.04 5.33 23.99
N GLN A 136 5.70 6.41 23.54
CA GLN A 136 5.74 6.87 22.16
C GLN A 136 6.36 5.79 21.24
N ASP A 137 7.50 5.23 21.62
CA ASP A 137 8.19 4.20 20.82
C ASP A 137 7.32 2.95 20.63
N ARG A 138 6.57 2.55 21.66
CA ARG A 138 5.65 1.41 21.57
C ARG A 138 4.48 1.67 20.63
N THR A 139 3.85 2.85 20.75
CA THR A 139 2.72 3.24 19.91
C THR A 139 3.14 3.37 18.45
N ASP A 140 4.31 3.95 18.18
CA ASP A 140 4.87 4.03 16.83
C ASP A 140 5.23 2.65 16.29
N ARG A 141 5.75 1.73 17.11
CA ARG A 141 6.06 0.37 16.69
C ARG A 141 4.81 -0.43 16.31
N ASP A 142 3.73 -0.26 17.06
CA ASP A 142 2.52 -1.06 16.88
C ASP A 142 1.62 -0.50 15.78
N MET A 143 1.49 0.82 15.68
CA MET A 143 0.61 1.48 14.71
C MET A 143 1.33 1.92 13.44
N LEU A 144 2.48 2.58 13.56
CA LEU A 144 3.14 3.24 12.44
C LEU A 144 4.12 2.33 11.69
N ALA A 145 4.90 1.49 12.39
CA ALA A 145 5.91 0.64 11.76
C ALA A 145 5.37 -0.33 10.70
N PRO A 146 4.17 -0.96 10.85
CA PRO A 146 3.59 -1.79 9.80
C PRO A 146 3.31 -1.03 8.50
N TRP A 147 2.86 0.23 8.61
CA TRP A 147 2.62 1.09 7.45
C TRP A 147 3.93 1.55 6.82
N LEU A 148 4.93 1.95 7.61
CA LEU A 148 6.25 2.31 7.10
C LEU A 148 6.88 1.16 6.31
N LYS A 149 6.82 -0.05 6.86
CA LYS A 149 7.31 -1.26 6.20
C LYS A 149 6.56 -1.55 4.91
N PHE A 150 5.22 -1.41 4.92
CA PHE A 150 4.39 -1.61 3.73
C PHE A 150 4.73 -0.61 2.61
N VAL A 151 4.81 0.68 2.93
CA VAL A 151 5.12 1.74 1.95
C VAL A 151 6.53 1.56 1.39
N TRP A 152 7.50 1.26 2.25
CA TRP A 152 8.87 0.97 1.81
C TRP A 152 8.94 -0.22 0.85
N GLU A 153 8.30 -1.35 1.21
CA GLU A 153 8.24 -2.50 0.30
C GLU A 153 7.54 -2.17 -1.02
N SER A 154 6.50 -1.33 -0.97
CA SER A 154 5.79 -0.85 -2.16
C SER A 154 6.70 -0.03 -3.08
N TYR A 155 7.52 0.87 -2.51
CA TYR A 155 8.54 1.62 -3.25
C TYR A 155 9.56 0.69 -3.92
N LYS A 156 10.14 -0.24 -3.16
CA LYS A 156 11.12 -1.21 -3.68
C LYS A 156 10.55 -2.03 -4.83
N GLN A 157 9.32 -2.53 -4.67
CA GLN A 157 8.62 -3.33 -5.68
C GLN A 157 8.30 -2.51 -6.94
N CYS A 158 7.89 -1.25 -6.79
CA CYS A 158 7.63 -0.38 -7.94
C CYS A 158 8.93 -0.04 -8.69
N LEU A 159 10.03 0.26 -7.99
CA LEU A 159 11.33 0.49 -8.62
C LEU A 159 11.83 -0.77 -9.35
N ASP A 160 11.70 -1.95 -8.73
CA ASP A 160 12.04 -3.22 -9.35
C ASP A 160 11.19 -3.55 -10.58
N LEU A 161 9.92 -3.12 -10.59
CA LEU A 161 9.02 -3.28 -11.73
C LEU A 161 9.39 -2.34 -12.89
N LEU A 162 9.81 -1.12 -12.58
CA LEU A 162 10.06 -0.05 -13.54
C LEU A 162 11.49 -0.08 -14.13
N LYS A 163 12.44 -0.76 -13.46
CA LYS A 163 13.83 -0.84 -13.93
C LYS A 163 13.96 -1.37 -15.36
N ASN A 164 15.00 -0.91 -16.05
CA ASN A 164 15.38 -1.34 -17.41
C ASN A 164 14.32 -1.12 -18.50
N ASN A 165 13.36 -0.20 -18.30
CA ASN A 165 12.36 0.15 -19.31
C ASN A 165 12.39 1.65 -19.63
N ASN A 166 12.98 1.99 -20.77
CA ASN A 166 13.17 3.38 -21.22
C ASN A 166 11.85 4.16 -21.35
N ARG A 167 10.72 3.49 -21.57
CA ARG A 167 9.41 4.15 -21.71
C ARG A 167 8.88 4.72 -20.40
N VAL A 168 9.33 4.18 -19.26
CA VAL A 168 8.88 4.54 -17.90
C VAL A 168 10.03 5.10 -17.06
N GLU A 169 11.11 5.54 -17.70
CA GLU A 169 12.28 6.06 -17.01
C GLU A 169 11.94 7.31 -16.18
N LYS A 170 11.07 8.18 -16.71
CA LYS A 170 10.66 9.40 -16.02
C LYS A 170 9.92 9.08 -14.71
N ILE A 171 8.97 8.15 -14.72
CA ILE A 171 8.29 7.74 -13.49
C ILE A 171 9.24 6.98 -12.55
N TYR A 172 10.19 6.21 -13.07
CA TYR A 172 11.20 5.57 -12.23
C TYR A 172 12.00 6.60 -11.42
N GLN A 173 12.45 7.68 -12.06
CA GLN A 173 13.15 8.78 -11.40
C GLN A 173 12.26 9.48 -10.36
N GLU A 174 10.99 9.73 -10.70
CA GLU A 174 10.02 10.37 -9.80
C GLU A 174 9.75 9.50 -8.56
N VAL A 175 9.52 8.20 -8.74
CA VAL A 175 9.31 7.23 -7.66
C VAL A 175 10.56 7.11 -6.78
N ALA A 176 11.76 7.13 -7.36
CA ALA A 176 13.00 7.12 -6.59
C ALA A 176 13.14 8.38 -5.72
N GLN A 177 12.85 9.57 -6.28
CA GLN A 177 12.85 10.82 -5.53
C GLN A 177 11.79 10.83 -4.41
N MET A 178 10.60 10.28 -4.66
CA MET A 178 9.59 10.09 -3.62
C MET A 178 10.07 9.15 -2.53
N GLY A 179 10.69 8.01 -2.88
CA GLY A 179 11.28 7.08 -1.92
C GLY A 179 12.35 7.73 -1.05
N PHE A 180 13.23 8.55 -1.61
CA PHE A 180 14.22 9.29 -0.81
C PHE A 180 13.57 10.29 0.15
N ARG A 181 12.57 11.05 -0.30
CA ARG A 181 11.81 11.97 0.55
C ARG A 181 11.11 11.23 1.68
N PHE A 182 10.51 10.08 1.39
CA PHE A 182 9.90 9.20 2.38
C PHE A 182 10.92 8.75 3.43
N CYS A 183 12.07 8.23 3.01
CA CYS A 183 13.12 7.80 3.95
C CYS A 183 13.64 8.96 4.83
N GLN A 184 13.76 10.16 4.26
CA GLN A 184 14.14 11.38 4.99
C GLN A 184 13.06 11.79 6.01
N GLN A 185 11.79 11.81 5.60
CA GLN A 185 10.66 12.24 6.44
C GLN A 185 10.45 11.37 7.68
N TYR A 186 10.74 10.07 7.58
CA TYR A 186 10.57 9.08 8.66
C TYR A 186 11.91 8.59 9.25
N ASN A 187 13.03 9.25 8.94
CA ASN A 187 14.38 8.94 9.46
C ASN A 187 14.77 7.45 9.34
N ARG A 188 14.42 6.82 8.22
CA ARG A 188 14.63 5.39 7.93
C ARG A 188 16.06 5.12 7.47
N ARG A 189 17.02 5.25 8.38
CA ARG A 189 18.46 5.07 8.10
C ARG A 189 18.82 3.68 7.54
N PRO A 190 18.24 2.56 8.00
CA PRO A 190 18.53 1.24 7.44
C PRO A 190 18.07 1.10 5.99
N GLU A 191 16.91 1.65 5.64
CA GLU A 191 16.33 1.59 4.29
C GLU A 191 16.98 2.56 3.30
N PHE A 192 17.56 3.65 3.81
CA PHE A 192 18.31 4.61 2.98
C PHE A 192 19.68 4.07 2.52
N ARG A 193 20.22 3.07 3.22
CA ARG A 193 21.54 2.49 2.96
C ARG A 193 21.51 1.48 1.82
#